data_AF-A0A636J8F0-F1
#
_entry.id   AF-A0A636J8F0-F1
#
_cell.length_a   1.000
_cell.length_b   1.000
_cell.length_c   1.000
_cell.angle_alpha   90.00
_cell.angle_beta   90.00
_cell.angle_gamma   90.00
#
_symmetry.space_group_name_H-M   'P 1'
#
loop_
_entity.id
_entity.type
_entity.pdbx_description
1 polymer ?
#
loop_
_entity_poly.entity_id
_entity_poly.type
_entity_poly.pdbx_seq_one_letter_code
_entity_poly.pdbx_strand_id
1 'polypeptide(L)'
;MAVTNVAELNALVERVKKAQREYASFTQEQVDKIFRAAALAAADARIPLAKMAVAESGMGIVEDKVIKNHFASEYIYNAYKDEKTCGVLSEDDTFGTITIAEPIGIICGIVPTTNPTSTAIFKSLISLKTRNAIIFSPHPRAKEATNKAA
;
A
#
# COMPACT_ATOMS: atom_id res chain seq x y z
N MET A 1 1.53 -4.35 16.86
CA MET A 1 1.47 -3.56 18.11
C MET A 1 0.35 -2.56 17.94
N ALA A 2 -0.66 -2.56 18.80
CA ALA A 2 -1.75 -1.57 18.71
C ALA A 2 -1.19 -0.19 19.06
N VAL A 3 -1.55 0.83 18.28
CA VAL A 3 -1.29 2.24 18.59
C VAL A 3 -2.56 2.81 19.20
N THR A 4 -2.50 3.14 20.48
CA THR A 4 -3.68 3.41 21.33
C THR A 4 -3.71 4.82 21.89
N ASN A 5 -2.59 5.54 21.86
CA ASN A 5 -2.48 6.91 22.34
C ASN A 5 -1.56 7.76 21.44
N VAL A 6 -1.58 9.08 21.67
CA VAL A 6 -0.85 10.05 20.85
C VAL A 6 0.67 9.86 20.93
N ALA A 7 1.20 9.46 22.09
CA ALA A 7 2.63 9.21 22.26
C ALA A 7 3.10 8.02 21.41
N GLU A 8 2.34 6.92 21.42
CA GLU A 8 2.58 5.76 20.56
C GLU A 8 2.45 6.09 19.08
N LEU A 9 1.50 6.96 18.71
CA LEU A 9 1.32 7.42 17.33
C LEU A 9 2.52 8.24 16.87
N ASN A 10 3.00 9.19 17.67
CA ASN A 10 4.19 9.97 17.35
C ASN A 10 5.43 9.06 17.21
N ALA A 11 5.57 8.07 18.08
CA ALA A 11 6.63 7.08 17.98
C ALA A 11 6.51 6.21 16.71
N LEU A 12 5.29 5.84 16.29
CA LEU A 12 5.05 5.14 15.02
C LEU A 12 5.46 6.01 13.83
N VAL A 13 5.02 7.28 13.80
CA VAL A 13 5.35 8.22 12.72
C VAL A 13 6.87 8.36 12.57
N GLU A 14 7.60 8.50 13.68
CA GLU A 14 9.07 8.59 13.62
C GLU A 14 9.75 7.31 13.13
N ARG A 15 9.22 6.12 13.47
CA ARG A 15 9.72 4.86 12.90
C ARG A 15 9.48 4.80 11.39
N VAL A 16 8.27 5.15 10.95
CA VAL A 16 7.87 5.13 9.55
C VAL A 16 8.68 6.14 8.73
N LYS A 17 8.96 7.31 9.30
CA LYS A 17 9.83 8.33 8.70
C LYS A 17 11.24 7.82 8.44
N LYS A 18 11.83 7.09 9.40
CA LYS A 18 13.15 6.47 9.23
C LYS A 18 13.11 5.41 8.12
N ALA A 19 12.12 4.52 8.16
CA ALA A 19 11.95 3.50 7.13
C ALA A 19 11.77 4.09 5.72
N GLN A 20 10.99 5.16 5.59
CA GLN A 20 10.79 5.84 4.30
C GLN A 20 12.08 6.46 3.76
N ARG A 21 12.91 7.05 4.63
CA ARG A 21 14.20 7.62 4.21
C ARG A 21 15.14 6.57 3.68
N GLU A 22 15.21 5.41 4.32
CA GLU A 22 15.96 4.26 3.82
C GLU A 22 15.36 3.74 2.51
N TYR A 23 14.03 3.69 2.41
CA TYR A 23 13.35 3.19 1.22
C TYR A 23 13.49 4.12 0.01
N ALA A 24 13.66 5.43 0.22
CA ALA A 24 13.84 6.42 -0.85
C ALA A 24 15.11 6.16 -1.69
N SER A 25 16.14 5.54 -1.11
CA SER A 25 17.40 5.22 -1.81
C SER A 25 17.38 3.89 -2.57
N PHE A 26 16.25 3.17 -2.57
CA PHE A 26 16.16 1.88 -3.26
C PHE A 26 16.16 2.07 -4.77
N THR A 27 16.79 1.14 -5.49
CA THR A 27 16.77 1.12 -6.96
C THR A 27 15.42 0.64 -7.48
N GLN A 28 15.14 0.90 -8.76
CA GLN A 28 13.90 0.46 -9.41
C GLN A 28 13.72 -1.05 -9.29
N GLU A 29 14.79 -1.83 -9.46
CA GLU A 29 14.75 -3.30 -9.38
C GLU A 29 14.44 -3.80 -7.97
N GLN A 30 14.97 -3.12 -6.93
CA GLN A 30 14.66 -3.44 -5.55
C GLN A 30 13.20 -3.14 -5.22
N VAL A 31 12.69 -1.99 -5.67
CA VAL A 31 11.28 -1.60 -5.53
C VAL A 31 10.37 -2.58 -6.24
N ASP A 32 10.70 -2.98 -7.47
CA ASP A 32 9.90 -3.88 -8.28
C ASP A 32 9.86 -5.29 -7.68
N LYS A 33 10.98 -5.75 -7.11
CA LYS A 33 11.04 -7.02 -6.37
C LYS A 33 10.11 -7.01 -5.15
N ILE A 34 10.10 -5.91 -4.38
CA ILE A 34 9.21 -5.74 -3.23
C ILE A 34 7.75 -5.67 -3.68
N PHE A 35 7.47 -4.88 -4.70
CA PHE A 35 6.13 -4.71 -5.27
C PHE A 35 5.53 -6.05 -5.73
N ARG A 36 6.32 -6.85 -6.46
CA ARG A 36 5.90 -8.20 -6.88
C ARG A 36 5.63 -9.13 -5.70
N ALA A 37 6.54 -9.19 -4.72
CA ALA A 37 6.39 -10.08 -3.58
C ALA A 37 5.16 -9.72 -2.73
N ALA A 38 4.93 -8.43 -2.49
CA ALA A 38 3.77 -7.94 -1.76
C ALA A 38 2.46 -8.23 -2.49
N ALA A 39 2.42 -8.01 -3.82
CA ALA A 39 1.22 -8.27 -4.61
C ALA A 39 0.84 -9.75 -4.63
N LEU A 40 1.82 -10.66 -4.77
CA LEU A 40 1.59 -12.10 -4.72
C LEU A 40 1.06 -12.55 -3.36
N ALA A 41 1.67 -12.09 -2.26
CA ALA A 41 1.21 -12.42 -0.91
C ALA A 41 -0.23 -11.94 -0.66
N ALA A 42 -0.58 -10.75 -1.15
CA ALA A 42 -1.95 -10.23 -1.06
C ALA A 42 -2.94 -11.04 -1.91
N ALA A 43 -2.53 -11.46 -3.11
CA ALA A 43 -3.35 -12.29 -3.99
C ALA A 43 -3.61 -13.68 -3.39
N ASP A 44 -2.60 -14.30 -2.77
CA ASP A 44 -2.73 -15.59 -2.08
C ASP A 44 -3.64 -15.49 -0.84
N ALA A 45 -3.56 -14.37 -0.12
CA ALA A 45 -4.38 -14.10 1.06
C ALA A 45 -5.82 -13.62 0.73
N ARG A 46 -6.25 -13.57 -0.54
CA ARG A 46 -7.54 -13.01 -0.95
C ARG A 46 -8.76 -13.61 -0.23
N ILE A 47 -8.77 -14.94 -0.06
CA ILE A 47 -9.87 -15.68 0.58
C ILE A 47 -9.92 -15.46 2.09
N PRO A 48 -8.84 -15.69 2.87
CA PRO A 48 -8.88 -15.46 4.31
C PRO A 48 -9.18 -14.00 4.66
N LEU A 49 -8.65 -13.03 3.90
CA LEU A 49 -8.94 -11.61 4.11
C LEU A 49 -10.40 -11.27 3.81
N ALA A 50 -10.98 -11.80 2.74
CA ALA A 50 -12.39 -11.59 2.41
C ALA A 50 -13.32 -12.12 3.50
N LYS A 51 -13.07 -13.34 4.00
CA LYS A 51 -13.84 -13.93 5.10
C LYS A 51 -13.75 -13.09 6.37
N MET A 52 -12.56 -12.63 6.72
CA MET A 52 -12.35 -11.75 7.88
C MET A 52 -13.11 -10.42 7.74
N ALA A 53 -13.07 -9.80 6.57
CA ALA A 53 -13.77 -8.55 6.32
C ALA A 53 -15.29 -8.68 6.44
N VAL A 54 -15.90 -9.77 5.92
CA VAL A 54 -17.33 -10.02 6.09
C VAL A 54 -17.66 -10.28 7.56
N ALA A 55 -16.89 -11.14 8.23
CA ALA A 55 -17.13 -11.52 9.62
C ALA A 55 -17.03 -10.32 10.58
N GLU A 56 -16.05 -9.43 10.41
CA GLU A 56 -15.87 -8.27 11.29
C GLU A 56 -16.89 -7.16 10.98
N SER A 57 -17.09 -6.83 9.71
CA SER A 57 -17.96 -5.70 9.34
C SER A 57 -19.45 -6.03 9.38
N GLY A 58 -19.80 -7.31 9.23
CA GLY A 58 -21.17 -7.78 9.03
C GLY A 58 -21.75 -7.40 7.67
N MET A 59 -20.90 -7.06 6.68
CA MET A 59 -21.33 -6.49 5.39
C MET A 59 -20.70 -7.17 4.18
N GLY A 60 -21.52 -7.37 3.15
CA GLY A 60 -21.11 -7.84 1.83
C GLY A 60 -21.03 -9.37 1.72
N ILE A 61 -20.61 -9.82 0.54
CA ILE A 61 -20.52 -11.23 0.14
C ILE A 61 -19.04 -11.62 0.07
N VAL A 62 -18.68 -12.81 0.55
CA VAL A 62 -17.28 -13.26 0.62
C VAL A 62 -16.70 -13.34 -0.79
N GLU A 63 -17.43 -13.93 -1.72
CA GLU A 63 -17.05 -14.14 -3.13
C GLU A 63 -16.73 -12.80 -3.81
N ASP A 64 -17.60 -11.79 -3.67
CA ASP A 64 -17.38 -10.45 -4.22
C ASP A 64 -16.14 -9.78 -3.59
N LYS A 65 -15.92 -9.98 -2.29
CA LYS A 65 -14.72 -9.45 -1.61
C LYS A 65 -13.44 -10.18 -2.03
N VAL A 66 -13.52 -11.47 -2.37
CA VAL A 66 -12.39 -12.20 -2.97
C VAL A 66 -12.01 -11.58 -4.31
N ILE A 67 -12.99 -11.31 -5.17
CA ILE A 67 -12.76 -10.65 -6.46
C ILE A 67 -12.15 -9.26 -6.25
N LYS A 68 -12.68 -8.47 -5.30
CA LYS A 68 -12.12 -7.15 -4.97
C LYS A 68 -10.69 -7.22 -4.46
N ASN A 69 -10.34 -8.21 -3.63
CA ASN A 69 -8.97 -8.40 -3.13
C ASN A 69 -8.02 -8.82 -4.25
N HIS A 70 -8.47 -9.69 -5.16
CA HIS A 70 -7.71 -10.09 -6.34
C HIS A 70 -7.48 -8.91 -7.30
N PHE A 71 -8.50 -8.09 -7.54
CA PHE A 71 -8.37 -6.86 -8.31
C PHE A 71 -7.37 -5.90 -7.66
N ALA A 72 -7.49 -5.66 -6.35
CA ALA A 72 -6.60 -4.75 -5.64
C ALA A 72 -5.13 -5.21 -5.59
N SER A 73 -4.86 -6.50 -5.83
CA SER A 73 -3.51 -7.08 -5.81
C SER A 73 -2.97 -7.31 -7.22
N GLU A 74 -3.47 -8.33 -7.91
CA GLU A 74 -2.90 -8.81 -9.17
C GLU A 74 -3.17 -7.87 -10.34
N TYR A 75 -4.35 -7.26 -10.41
CA TYR A 75 -4.65 -6.29 -11.46
C TYR A 75 -3.80 -5.03 -11.31
N ILE A 76 -3.67 -4.51 -10.09
CA ILE A 76 -2.84 -3.34 -9.76
C ILE A 76 -1.37 -3.63 -10.04
N TYR A 77 -0.88 -4.82 -9.70
CA TYR A 77 0.47 -5.23 -10.03
C TYR A 77 0.71 -5.22 -11.55
N ASN A 78 -0.18 -5.86 -12.32
CA ASN A 78 -0.03 -5.92 -13.78
C ASN A 78 -0.13 -4.55 -14.45
N ALA A 79 -0.94 -3.64 -13.91
CA ALA A 79 -1.06 -2.28 -14.44
C ALA A 79 0.23 -1.46 -14.26
N TYR A 80 0.92 -1.63 -13.12
CA TYR A 80 2.01 -0.72 -12.72
C TYR A 80 3.40 -1.37 -12.64
N LYS A 81 3.53 -2.67 -12.90
CA LYS A 81 4.81 -3.40 -12.77
C LYS A 81 5.95 -2.75 -13.55
N ASP A 82 5.67 -2.26 -14.76
CA ASP A 82 6.67 -1.72 -15.67
C ASP A 82 6.78 -0.18 -15.60
N GLU A 83 5.98 0.48 -14.74
CA GLU A 83 5.99 1.95 -14.64
C GLU A 83 7.22 2.45 -13.86
N LYS A 84 7.95 3.38 -14.48
CA LYS A 84 9.16 3.98 -13.89
C LYS A 84 8.78 4.97 -12.80
N THR A 85 9.33 4.77 -11.61
CA THR A 85 8.99 5.50 -10.37
C THR A 85 10.23 5.93 -9.59
N CYS A 86 11.42 5.62 -10.13
CA CYS A 86 12.71 5.90 -9.53
C CYS A 86 13.65 6.63 -10.50
N GLY A 87 14.37 7.63 -9.99
CA GLY A 87 15.39 8.36 -10.74
C GLY A 87 14.81 9.24 -11.84
N VAL A 88 15.58 9.44 -12.91
CA VAL A 88 15.20 10.31 -14.02
C VAL A 88 14.08 9.67 -14.84
N LEU A 89 12.95 10.35 -14.98
CA LEU A 89 11.81 9.93 -15.79
C LEU A 89 11.98 10.33 -17.26
N SER A 90 12.47 11.54 -17.51
CA SER A 90 12.72 12.08 -18.84
C SER A 90 13.84 13.10 -18.82
N GLU A 91 14.54 13.22 -19.94
CA GLU A 91 15.56 14.24 -20.21
C GLU A 91 15.22 14.89 -21.55
N ASP A 92 15.28 16.21 -21.60
CA ASP A 92 15.09 17.01 -22.81
C ASP A 92 16.34 17.85 -23.04
N ASP A 93 17.20 17.38 -23.95
CA ASP A 93 18.45 18.03 -24.31
C ASP A 93 18.24 19.35 -25.06
N THR A 94 17.08 19.54 -25.70
CA THR A 94 16.77 20.75 -26.47
C THR A 94 16.51 21.93 -25.54
N PHE A 95 15.77 21.69 -24.46
CA PHE A 95 15.48 22.69 -23.44
C PHE A 95 16.41 22.62 -22.23
N GLY A 96 17.28 21.60 -22.14
CA GLY A 96 18.19 21.36 -21.03
C GLY A 96 17.48 21.02 -19.73
N THR A 97 16.36 20.29 -19.80
CA THR A 97 15.53 19.97 -18.62
C THR A 97 15.53 18.47 -18.32
N ILE A 98 15.50 18.13 -17.03
CA ILE A 98 15.37 16.75 -16.55
C ILE A 98 14.20 16.65 -15.59
N THR A 99 13.43 15.57 -15.67
CA THR A 99 12.36 15.26 -14.71
C THR A 99 12.79 14.08 -13.86
N ILE A 100 12.82 14.25 -12.54
CA ILE A 100 13.23 13.20 -11.59
C ILE A 100 12.04 12.83 -10.70
N ALA A 101 11.83 11.53 -10.50
CA ALA A 101 10.83 11.01 -9.59
C ALA A 101 11.34 11.05 -8.14
N GLU A 102 10.60 11.75 -7.28
CA GLU A 102 10.79 11.73 -5.83
C GLU A 102 9.53 11.23 -5.10
N PRO A 103 9.68 10.41 -4.05
CA PRO A 103 8.55 10.04 -3.19
C PRO A 103 8.05 11.26 -2.42
N ILE A 104 6.73 11.33 -2.19
CA ILE A 104 6.11 12.38 -1.35
C ILE A 104 6.54 12.23 0.12
N GLY A 105 6.80 10.99 0.57
CA GLY A 105 7.22 10.67 1.92
C GLY A 105 6.22 9.74 2.60
N ILE A 106 5.53 10.24 3.63
CA ILE A 106 4.58 9.46 4.43
C ILE A 106 3.15 9.81 4.04
N ILE A 107 2.36 8.80 3.70
CA ILE A 107 0.96 8.92 3.31
C ILE A 107 0.05 8.53 4.48
N CYS A 108 -1.02 9.29 4.70
CA CYS A 108 -2.12 8.90 5.59
C CYS A 108 -3.21 8.16 4.79
N GLY A 109 -3.33 6.85 5.04
CA GLY A 109 -4.29 5.98 4.38
C GLY A 109 -5.58 5.83 5.19
N ILE A 110 -6.58 6.67 4.96
CA ILE A 110 -7.91 6.46 5.55
C ILE A 110 -8.61 5.29 4.84
N VAL A 111 -9.17 4.35 5.60
CA VAL A 111 -9.81 3.13 5.07
C VAL A 111 -11.26 3.00 5.54
N PRO A 112 -12.23 2.83 4.61
CA PRO A 112 -13.64 2.70 4.95
C PRO A 112 -14.04 1.28 5.35
N THR A 113 -15.17 1.13 6.06
CA THR A 113 -15.76 -0.17 6.46
C THR A 113 -16.20 -1.03 5.27
N THR A 114 -16.54 -0.43 4.14
CA THR A 114 -17.13 -1.14 2.98
C THR A 114 -16.09 -1.99 2.25
N ASN A 115 -14.85 -1.50 2.13
CA ASN A 115 -13.75 -2.15 1.41
C ASN A 115 -12.46 -2.17 2.26
N PRO A 116 -12.47 -2.81 3.44
CA PRO A 116 -11.39 -2.64 4.42
C PRO A 116 -10.08 -3.29 4.00
N THR A 117 -10.15 -4.43 3.31
CA THR A 117 -8.97 -5.21 2.88
C THR A 117 -8.47 -4.75 1.52
N SER A 118 -9.36 -4.63 0.52
CA SER A 118 -8.96 -4.27 -0.83
C SER A 118 -8.40 -2.85 -0.92
N THR A 119 -8.95 -1.88 -0.16
CA THR A 119 -8.37 -0.53 -0.09
C THR A 119 -7.01 -0.52 0.61
N ALA A 120 -6.82 -1.32 1.66
CA ALA A 120 -5.52 -1.44 2.33
C ALA A 120 -4.46 -2.03 1.40
N ILE A 121 -4.78 -3.13 0.70
CA ILE A 121 -3.90 -3.76 -0.29
C ILE A 121 -3.53 -2.77 -1.40
N PHE A 122 -4.55 -2.19 -2.07
CA PHE A 122 -4.33 -1.25 -3.17
C PHE A 122 -3.40 -0.10 -2.78
N LYS A 123 -3.72 0.58 -1.66
CA LYS A 123 -2.94 1.72 -1.20
C LYS A 123 -1.53 1.32 -0.76
N SER A 124 -1.35 0.15 -0.16
CA SER A 124 -0.03 -0.36 0.23
C SER A 124 0.83 -0.61 -1.00
N LEU A 125 0.29 -1.29 -2.02
CA LEU A 125 1.01 -1.64 -3.23
C LEU A 125 1.49 -0.41 -3.99
N ILE A 126 0.62 0.58 -4.23
CA ILE A 126 1.02 1.80 -4.95
C ILE A 126 1.97 2.67 -4.11
N SER A 127 1.88 2.64 -2.77
CA SER A 127 2.82 3.34 -1.90
C SER A 127 4.21 2.70 -1.98
N LEU A 128 4.26 1.36 -1.95
CA LEU A 128 5.50 0.61 -2.12
C LEU A 128 6.14 0.86 -3.49
N LYS A 129 5.35 0.82 -4.57
CA LYS A 129 5.84 1.07 -5.94
C LYS A 129 6.44 2.46 -6.12
N THR A 130 6.04 3.43 -5.29
CA THR A 130 6.47 4.83 -5.39
C THR A 130 7.45 5.26 -4.31
N ARG A 131 8.08 4.31 -3.59
CA ARG A 131 9.04 4.57 -2.49
C ARG A 131 8.46 5.40 -1.33
N ASN A 132 7.15 5.39 -1.18
CA ASN A 132 6.46 6.02 -0.05
C ASN A 132 6.28 5.04 1.09
N ALA A 133 6.13 5.58 2.29
CA ALA A 133 5.58 4.84 3.41
C ALA A 133 4.13 5.27 3.64
N ILE A 134 3.32 4.38 4.21
CA ILE A 134 1.91 4.63 4.46
C ILE A 134 1.52 4.21 5.88
N ILE A 135 0.72 5.03 6.55
CA ILE A 135 0.11 4.74 7.85
C ILE A 135 -1.40 4.70 7.65
N PHE A 136 -2.02 3.57 7.97
CA PHE A 136 -3.46 3.41 7.81
C PHE A 136 -4.24 3.88 9.04
N SER A 137 -5.36 4.57 8.77
CA SER A 137 -6.38 4.93 9.76
C SER A 137 -7.65 4.16 9.42
N PRO A 138 -7.84 2.96 9.98
CA PRO A 138 -9.01 2.13 9.69
C PRO A 138 -10.28 2.66 10.36
N HIS A 139 -11.43 2.41 9.73
CA HIS A 139 -12.70 2.59 10.40
C HIS A 139 -12.86 1.55 11.54
N PRO A 140 -13.36 1.93 12.74
CA PRO A 140 -13.41 1.04 13.91
C PRO A 140 -14.16 -0.29 13.70
N ARG A 141 -15.16 -0.31 12.82
CA ARG A 141 -15.97 -1.49 12.46
C ARG A 141 -15.26 -2.51 11.54
N ALA A 142 -14.05 -2.21 11.06
CA ALA A 142 -13.32 -3.11 10.15
C ALA A 142 -11.80 -3.02 10.35
N LYS A 143 -11.37 -2.67 11.57
CA LYS A 143 -9.97 -2.36 11.87
C LYS A 143 -9.07 -3.58 11.84
N GLU A 144 -9.57 -4.75 12.27
CA GLU A 144 -8.77 -5.97 12.30
C GLU A 144 -8.54 -6.48 10.87
N ALA A 145 -9.57 -6.45 10.02
CA ALA A 145 -9.47 -6.80 8.61
C ALA A 145 -8.52 -5.86 7.86
N THR A 146 -8.59 -4.55 8.09
CA THR A 146 -7.63 -3.61 7.51
C THR A 146 -6.21 -3.84 8.02
N ASN A 147 -6.01 -4.00 9.33
CA ASN A 147 -4.69 -4.23 9.92
C ASN A 147 -4.06 -5.57 9.48
N LYS A 148 -4.88 -6.57 9.15
CA LYS A 148 -4.41 -7.86 8.66
C LYS A 148 -3.99 -7.82 7.18
N ALA A 149 -4.57 -6.90 6.41
CA ALA A 149 -4.32 -6.76 4.98
C ALA A 149 -3.19 -5.77 4.64
N ALA A 150 -2.97 -4.77 5.50
CA ALA A 150 -1.87 -3.82 5.41
C ALA A 150 -0.54 -4.44 5.83
#